data_AF-A0A835IPW9-F1
#
_entry.id   AF-A0A835IPW9-F1
#
_cell.length_a   1.000
_cell.length_b   1.000
_cell.length_c   1.000
_cell.angle_alpha   90.00
_cell.angle_beta   90.00
_cell.angle_gamma   90.00
#
_symmetry.space_group_name_H-M   'P 1'
#
loop_
_entity.id
_entity.type
_entity.pdbx_description
1 polymer ?
#
loop_
_entity_poly.entity_id
_entity_poly.type
_entity_poly.pdbx_seq_one_letter_code
_entity_poly.pdbx_strand_id
1 'polypeptide(L)'
;MVAALASFICISASQSHSRNRHFSAPPTSTNHFKVSIQRMVVVPVKCLQGQGVPLPLIGMVAYGIVTSLGLLLAKKSVPSGLGEDSGRLILLGTTTSMAAASAYFLYLLSTKFTGVSCSYCYASAALSFTLLFTTLKDLGWQQIQNVVGLQLFTAGLVVAALNTSYSTSEHVLTRLDFAYQPFYESQIATESSPLALSLAKHLHSVGAKMYGAFWCTHCQEQKQMFGEEAAKMLDYVECFPDGIRKGTKMAKACSDAGLEGFPTWVINGKVLNGIQDFTELAEASGFLLEDFQPS
;
A
#
# COMPACT_ATOMS: atom_id res chain seq x y z
N MET A 1 -12.96 -25.75 15.17
CA MET A 1 -13.27 -25.74 13.72
C MET A 1 -12.91 -24.41 13.03
N VAL A 2 -13.22 -23.23 13.59
CA VAL A 2 -12.75 -21.94 13.02
C VAL A 2 -11.21 -21.86 12.93
N ALA A 3 -10.50 -22.29 13.98
CA ALA A 3 -9.04 -22.45 13.93
C ALA A 3 -8.56 -23.49 12.89
N ALA A 4 -9.37 -24.52 12.60
CA ALA A 4 -9.01 -25.57 11.64
C ALA A 4 -9.16 -25.11 10.18
N LEU A 5 -10.08 -24.20 9.89
CA LEU A 5 -10.16 -23.54 8.57
C LEU A 5 -8.95 -22.64 8.31
N ALA A 6 -8.39 -22.00 9.35
CA ALA A 6 -7.11 -21.31 9.25
C ALA A 6 -5.94 -22.31 9.02
N SER A 7 -5.95 -23.47 9.68
CA SER A 7 -4.92 -24.51 9.49
C SER A 7 -4.96 -25.21 8.14
N PHE A 8 -6.14 -25.43 7.54
CA PHE A 8 -6.26 -26.16 6.27
C PHE A 8 -5.63 -25.40 5.09
N ILE A 9 -5.63 -24.06 5.13
CA ILE A 9 -4.99 -23.23 4.10
C ILE A 9 -3.45 -23.38 4.12
N CYS A 10 -2.85 -23.73 5.25
CA CYS A 10 -1.39 -23.91 5.37
C CYS A 10 -0.83 -25.19 4.72
N ILE A 11 -1.66 -26.20 4.41
CA ILE A 11 -1.16 -27.53 4.02
C ILE A 11 -1.07 -27.70 2.49
N SER A 12 -1.91 -27.01 1.71
CA SER A 12 -2.02 -27.26 0.26
C SER A 12 -1.08 -26.45 -0.65
N ALA A 13 -0.23 -25.57 -0.10
CA ALA A 13 0.69 -24.73 -0.88
C ALA A 13 2.12 -25.30 -1.02
N SER A 14 2.40 -26.49 -0.50
CA SER A 14 3.73 -27.12 -0.54
C SER A 14 3.87 -28.14 -1.68
N GLN A 15 3.46 -27.77 -2.91
CA GLN A 15 3.85 -28.43 -4.18
C GLN A 15 3.26 -27.69 -5.40
N SER A 16 4.05 -26.84 -6.06
CA SER A 16 4.16 -26.79 -7.53
C SER A 16 5.26 -25.81 -7.94
N HIS A 17 6.10 -26.23 -8.89
CA HIS A 17 7.30 -25.52 -9.31
C HIS A 17 7.15 -25.02 -10.76
N SER A 18 7.57 -23.78 -11.01
CA SER A 18 7.93 -23.23 -12.33
C SER A 18 6.86 -23.16 -13.44
N ARG A 19 6.51 -21.92 -13.84
CA ARG A 19 6.64 -21.52 -15.26
C ARG A 19 6.65 -20.00 -15.50
N ASN A 20 7.60 -19.55 -16.34
CA ASN A 20 7.62 -18.21 -16.93
C ASN A 20 6.37 -17.93 -17.80
N ARG A 21 6.02 -16.65 -17.96
CA ARG A 21 5.83 -16.04 -19.30
C ARG A 21 5.88 -14.51 -19.29
N HIS A 22 6.61 -13.96 -20.26
CA HIS A 22 6.53 -12.56 -20.70
C HIS A 22 5.13 -12.22 -21.25
N PHE A 23 4.76 -10.94 -21.24
CA PHE A 23 4.13 -10.29 -22.39
C PHE A 23 4.39 -8.77 -22.40
N SER A 24 4.48 -8.18 -23.60
CA SER A 24 4.88 -6.78 -23.84
C SER A 24 3.68 -5.82 -24.02
N ALA A 25 3.91 -4.50 -23.86
CA ALA A 25 2.97 -3.38 -24.07
C ALA A 25 3.15 -2.73 -25.47
N PRO A 26 2.71 -1.47 -25.80
CA PRO A 26 1.72 -0.52 -25.24
C PRO A 26 0.63 -0.19 -26.33
N PRO A 27 0.23 1.05 -26.75
CA PRO A 27 0.08 2.40 -26.14
C PRO A 27 -1.30 3.11 -26.42
N THR A 28 -1.39 4.44 -26.15
CA THR A 28 -2.38 5.47 -26.60
C THR A 28 -3.75 5.59 -25.89
N SER A 29 -4.35 6.78 -25.68
CA SER A 29 -3.81 8.15 -25.48
C SER A 29 -4.89 9.10 -24.88
N THR A 30 -4.47 10.29 -24.44
CA THR A 30 -5.24 11.53 -24.14
C THR A 30 -6.17 11.62 -22.92
N ASN A 31 -5.70 12.43 -21.96
CA ASN A 31 -6.40 13.54 -21.28
C ASN A 31 -7.76 13.29 -20.59
N HIS A 32 -7.75 13.30 -19.26
CA HIS A 32 -8.45 14.33 -18.46
C HIS A 32 -7.97 14.34 -17.00
N PHE A 33 -7.69 15.54 -16.51
CA PHE A 33 -7.63 15.99 -15.11
C PHE A 33 -7.97 14.92 -14.03
N LYS A 34 -6.97 14.38 -13.33
CA LYS A 34 -7.23 13.55 -12.13
C LYS A 34 -6.19 13.69 -11.03
N VAL A 35 -6.35 14.75 -10.25
CA VAL A 35 -5.91 14.77 -8.84
C VAL A 35 -6.64 13.66 -8.10
N SER A 36 -6.06 12.46 -8.07
CA SER A 36 -6.41 11.37 -7.15
C SER A 36 -5.34 10.26 -7.25
N ILE A 37 -4.10 10.57 -6.85
CA ILE A 37 -3.16 9.49 -6.53
C ILE A 37 -3.73 8.77 -5.31
N GLN A 38 -4.22 7.57 -5.60
CA GLN A 38 -4.86 6.67 -4.67
C GLN A 38 -3.83 6.31 -3.59
N ARG A 39 -3.85 7.01 -2.45
CA ARG A 39 -3.15 6.57 -1.22
C ARG A 39 -3.67 5.19 -0.88
N MET A 40 -3.00 4.17 -1.38
CA MET A 40 -3.14 2.82 -0.90
C MET A 40 -2.59 2.87 0.52
N VAL A 41 -3.49 3.09 1.49
CA VAL A 41 -3.15 3.06 2.91
C VAL A 41 -2.78 1.62 3.22
N VAL A 42 -1.49 1.32 3.06
CA VAL A 42 -0.85 0.13 3.59
C VAL A 42 -0.87 0.32 5.11
N VAL A 43 -2.03 0.03 5.71
CA VAL A 43 -2.12 -0.14 7.16
C VAL A 43 -1.09 -1.22 7.48
N PRO A 44 -0.08 -0.94 8.31
CA PRO A 44 1.03 -1.85 8.53
C PRO A 44 0.62 -2.99 9.47
N VAL A 45 -0.49 -3.67 9.18
CA VAL A 45 -0.92 -4.91 9.83
C VAL A 45 0.18 -5.93 9.57
N LYS A 46 1.15 -5.97 10.47
CA LYS A 46 2.39 -6.73 10.31
C LYS A 46 2.01 -8.18 10.06
N CYS A 47 2.41 -8.67 8.89
CA CYS A 47 1.71 -9.73 8.18
C CYS A 47 1.41 -10.96 9.06
N LEU A 48 0.25 -11.58 8.82
CA LEU A 48 0.11 -13.03 8.99
C LEU A 48 1.11 -13.70 8.03
N GLN A 49 2.35 -13.84 8.53
CA GLN A 49 3.50 -14.55 7.97
C GLN A 49 4.00 -14.09 6.58
N GLY A 50 5.13 -13.36 6.59
CA GLY A 50 6.22 -13.51 5.62
C GLY A 50 6.03 -13.07 4.16
N GLN A 51 4.81 -12.88 3.68
CA GLN A 51 4.53 -12.41 2.32
C GLN A 51 3.61 -11.18 2.38
N GLY A 52 3.97 -10.13 1.64
CA GLY A 52 3.25 -8.85 1.61
C GLY A 52 1.93 -8.91 0.85
N VAL A 53 1.00 -9.77 1.30
CA VAL A 53 -0.30 -9.97 0.65
C VAL A 53 -1.19 -8.73 0.89
N PRO A 54 -1.71 -8.07 -0.17
CA PRO A 54 -2.60 -6.93 0.00
C PRO A 54 -3.88 -7.32 0.74
N LEU A 55 -4.28 -6.52 1.73
CA LEU A 55 -5.54 -6.70 2.46
C LEU A 55 -6.79 -6.84 1.54
N PRO A 56 -6.90 -6.14 0.39
CA PRO A 56 -7.98 -6.37 -0.57
C PRO A 56 -8.04 -7.79 -1.14
N LEU A 57 -6.91 -8.50 -1.26
CA LEU A 57 -6.87 -9.88 -1.75
C LEU A 57 -7.55 -10.84 -0.76
N ILE A 58 -7.28 -10.64 0.54
CA ILE A 58 -7.94 -11.38 1.63
C ILE A 58 -9.45 -11.12 1.61
N GLY A 59 -9.84 -9.85 1.42
CA GLY A 59 -11.24 -9.46 1.25
C GLY A 59 -11.91 -10.17 0.06
N MET A 60 -11.28 -10.16 -1.11
CA MET A 60 -11.78 -10.84 -2.32
C MET A 60 -12.01 -12.34 -2.10
N VAL A 61 -11.08 -13.03 -1.45
CA VAL A 61 -11.24 -14.46 -1.11
C VAL A 61 -12.40 -14.67 -0.14
N ALA A 62 -12.53 -13.83 0.90
CA ALA A 62 -13.62 -13.91 1.86
C ALA A 62 -15.01 -13.69 1.22
N TYR A 63 -15.17 -12.65 0.41
CA TYR A 63 -16.41 -12.40 -0.34
C TYR A 63 -16.73 -13.54 -1.33
N GLY A 64 -15.72 -14.12 -1.98
CA GLY A 64 -15.88 -15.28 -2.87
C GLY A 64 -16.40 -16.53 -2.15
N ILE A 65 -15.86 -16.83 -0.95
CA ILE A 65 -16.30 -17.94 -0.11
C ILE A 65 -17.75 -17.73 0.35
N VAL A 66 -18.08 -16.54 0.86
CA VAL A 66 -19.45 -16.21 1.32
C VAL A 66 -20.47 -16.33 0.18
N THR A 67 -20.14 -15.81 -1.01
CA THR A 67 -21.01 -15.90 -2.20
C THR A 67 -21.21 -17.35 -2.65
N SER A 68 -20.13 -18.15 -2.66
CA SER A 68 -20.19 -19.55 -3.04
C SER A 68 -21.03 -20.38 -2.06
N LEU A 69 -20.83 -20.18 -0.75
CA LEU A 69 -21.58 -20.87 0.29
C LEU A 69 -23.07 -20.48 0.27
N GLY A 70 -23.38 -19.18 0.10
CA GLY A 70 -24.76 -18.71 -0.06
C GLY A 70 -25.45 -19.33 -1.28
N LEU A 71 -24.77 -19.45 -2.42
CA LEU A 71 -25.32 -20.08 -3.62
C LEU A 71 -25.55 -21.59 -3.44
N LEU A 72 -24.65 -22.30 -2.75
CA LEU A 72 -24.80 -23.73 -2.46
C LEU A 72 -26.00 -24.01 -1.53
N LEU A 73 -26.19 -23.16 -0.51
CA LEU A 73 -27.34 -23.22 0.38
C LEU A 73 -28.65 -22.90 -0.36
N ALA A 74 -28.66 -21.84 -1.18
CA ALA A 74 -29.83 -21.45 -1.98
C ALA A 74 -30.26 -22.53 -2.99
N LYS A 75 -29.30 -23.26 -3.59
CA LYS A 75 -29.57 -24.38 -4.51
C LYS A 75 -29.93 -25.69 -3.81
N LYS A 76 -29.85 -25.76 -2.47
CA LYS A 76 -29.86 -27.02 -1.69
C LYS A 76 -28.86 -28.08 -2.17
N SER A 77 -27.87 -27.69 -2.96
CA SER A 77 -26.84 -28.57 -3.52
C SER A 77 -25.66 -28.67 -2.55
N VAL A 78 -25.95 -28.96 -1.28
CA VAL A 78 -24.95 -28.98 -0.22
C VAL A 78 -24.10 -30.26 -0.36
N PRO A 79 -22.76 -30.20 -0.33
CA PRO A 79 -21.92 -31.39 -0.40
C PRO A 79 -22.25 -32.34 0.76
N SER A 80 -22.21 -33.66 0.51
CA SER A 80 -22.72 -34.71 1.41
C SER A 80 -22.11 -34.79 2.83
N GLY A 81 -21.10 -33.95 3.15
CA GLY A 81 -20.49 -33.82 4.48
C GLY A 81 -20.81 -32.51 5.22
N LEU A 82 -21.60 -31.60 4.64
CA LEU A 82 -22.00 -30.32 5.25
C LEU A 82 -23.52 -30.31 5.46
N GLY A 83 -23.96 -30.25 6.72
CA GLY A 83 -25.38 -30.06 7.05
C GLY A 83 -25.85 -28.63 6.75
N GLU A 84 -27.14 -28.46 6.41
CA GLU A 84 -27.72 -27.15 6.08
C GLU A 84 -27.57 -26.15 7.26
N ASP A 85 -27.84 -26.59 8.49
CA ASP A 85 -27.68 -25.80 9.72
C ASP A 85 -26.22 -25.37 9.97
N SER A 86 -25.27 -26.29 9.77
CA SER A 86 -23.84 -26.01 9.88
C SER A 86 -23.39 -25.00 8.82
N GLY A 87 -23.89 -25.11 7.60
CA GLY A 87 -23.63 -24.15 6.53
C GLY A 87 -24.18 -22.75 6.85
N ARG A 88 -25.42 -22.67 7.36
CA ARG A 88 -26.02 -21.40 7.83
C ARG A 88 -25.22 -20.78 8.99
N LEU A 89 -24.74 -21.57 9.94
CA LEU A 89 -23.94 -21.09 11.07
C LEU A 89 -22.53 -20.60 10.63
N ILE A 90 -21.90 -21.28 9.67
CA ILE A 90 -20.62 -20.85 9.07
C ILE A 90 -20.80 -19.55 8.26
N LEU A 91 -21.89 -19.44 7.49
CA LEU A 91 -22.22 -18.22 6.75
C LEU A 91 -22.43 -17.05 7.72
N LEU A 92 -23.21 -17.25 8.78
CA LEU A 92 -23.45 -16.25 9.82
C LEU A 92 -22.15 -15.78 10.49
N GLY A 93 -21.29 -16.72 10.90
CA GLY A 93 -20.00 -16.41 11.52
C GLY A 93 -19.04 -15.65 10.60
N THR A 94 -18.99 -16.00 9.32
CA THR A 94 -18.14 -15.33 8.33
C THR A 94 -18.64 -13.92 8.01
N THR A 95 -19.94 -13.73 7.74
CA THR A 95 -20.50 -12.39 7.49
C THR A 95 -20.34 -11.45 8.69
N THR A 96 -20.44 -11.98 9.91
CA THR A 96 -20.28 -11.20 11.14
C THR A 96 -18.83 -10.78 11.37
N SER A 97 -17.88 -11.67 11.10
CA SER A 97 -16.45 -11.35 11.11
C SER A 97 -16.11 -10.24 10.11
N MET A 98 -16.64 -10.33 8.88
CA MET A 98 -16.42 -9.33 7.83
C MET A 98 -17.04 -7.96 8.16
N ALA A 99 -18.24 -7.94 8.75
CA ALA A 99 -18.88 -6.72 9.22
C ALA A 99 -18.11 -6.09 10.41
N ALA A 100 -17.69 -6.89 11.39
CA ALA A 100 -16.90 -6.42 12.54
C ALA A 100 -15.54 -5.84 12.11
N ALA A 101 -14.84 -6.52 11.20
CA ALA A 101 -13.59 -6.01 10.63
C ALA A 101 -13.80 -4.71 9.85
N SER A 102 -14.83 -4.64 9.00
CA SER A 102 -15.16 -3.43 8.24
C SER A 102 -15.52 -2.25 9.15
N ALA A 103 -16.27 -2.50 10.23
CA ALA A 103 -16.58 -1.49 11.25
C ALA A 103 -15.32 -0.97 11.94
N TYR A 104 -14.39 -1.86 12.31
CA TYR A 104 -13.12 -1.47 12.92
C TYR A 104 -12.23 -0.64 11.96
N PHE A 105 -12.20 -0.97 10.67
CA PHE A 105 -11.48 -0.17 9.68
C PHE A 105 -12.11 1.22 9.48
N LEU A 106 -13.45 1.35 9.46
CA LEU A 106 -14.10 2.67 9.45
C LEU A 106 -13.83 3.46 10.74
N TYR A 107 -13.79 2.80 11.90
CA TYR A 107 -13.39 3.43 13.16
C TYR A 107 -11.95 3.96 13.10
N LEU A 108 -10.99 3.19 12.58
CA LEU A 108 -9.62 3.67 12.38
C LEU A 108 -9.55 4.85 11.39
N LEU A 109 -10.26 4.78 10.25
CA LEU A 109 -10.27 5.87 9.26
C LEU A 109 -10.81 7.18 9.86
N SER A 110 -11.90 7.11 10.62
CA SER A 110 -12.53 8.28 11.23
C SER A 110 -11.77 8.86 12.42
N THR A 111 -11.08 8.03 13.23
CA THR A 111 -10.42 8.48 14.47
C THR A 111 -8.90 8.66 14.36
N LYS A 112 -8.22 7.91 13.49
CA LYS A 112 -6.74 7.92 13.37
C LYS A 112 -6.24 8.55 12.07
N PHE A 113 -7.07 8.58 11.02
CA PHE A 113 -6.70 9.12 9.70
C PHE A 113 -7.63 10.27 9.26
N THR A 114 -7.78 11.25 10.14
CA THR A 114 -8.59 12.44 9.89
C THR A 114 -8.16 13.15 8.60
N GLY A 115 -9.14 13.44 7.73
CA GLY A 115 -8.91 14.08 6.43
C GLY A 115 -8.70 13.12 5.23
N VAL A 116 -8.71 11.80 5.41
CA VAL A 116 -8.59 10.84 4.29
C VAL A 116 -9.92 10.13 3.99
N SER A 117 -10.46 10.33 2.79
CA SER A 117 -11.70 9.68 2.32
C SER A 117 -11.40 8.42 1.49
N CYS A 118 -11.67 7.23 2.05
CA CYS A 118 -11.54 5.96 1.31
C CYS A 118 -12.91 5.46 0.81
N SER A 119 -13.27 5.78 -0.44
CA SER A 119 -14.53 5.35 -1.07
C SER A 119 -14.70 3.82 -1.08
N TYR A 120 -13.64 3.08 -1.41
CA TYR A 120 -13.64 1.61 -1.41
C TYR A 120 -13.89 1.01 -0.02
N CYS A 121 -13.44 1.68 1.05
CA CYS A 121 -13.62 1.22 2.43
C CYS A 121 -15.09 1.34 2.85
N TYR A 122 -15.76 2.46 2.50
CA TYR A 122 -17.21 2.62 2.70
C TYR A 122 -18.02 1.61 1.86
N ALA A 123 -17.63 1.36 0.61
CA ALA A 123 -18.28 0.36 -0.23
C ALA A 123 -18.16 -1.07 0.35
N SER A 124 -16.97 -1.46 0.81
CA SER A 124 -16.74 -2.76 1.48
C SER A 124 -17.55 -2.88 2.76
N ALA A 125 -17.63 -1.82 3.57
CA ALA A 125 -18.47 -1.84 4.77
C ALA A 125 -19.96 -2.02 4.42
N ALA A 126 -20.47 -1.25 3.45
CA ALA A 126 -21.87 -1.38 3.01
C ALA A 126 -22.20 -2.80 2.51
N LEU A 127 -21.31 -3.42 1.72
CA LEU A 127 -21.46 -4.80 1.28
C LEU A 127 -21.44 -5.80 2.45
N SER A 128 -20.48 -5.68 3.37
CA SER A 128 -20.38 -6.55 4.55
C SER A 128 -21.61 -6.46 5.46
N PHE A 129 -22.10 -5.24 5.75
CA PHE A 129 -23.33 -5.05 6.53
C PHE A 129 -24.58 -5.56 5.81
N THR A 130 -24.66 -5.41 4.48
CA THR A 130 -25.76 -5.95 3.67
C THR A 130 -25.80 -7.48 3.75
N LEU A 131 -24.66 -8.15 3.59
CA LEU A 131 -24.54 -9.61 3.67
C LEU A 131 -24.88 -10.14 5.07
N LEU A 132 -24.47 -9.44 6.13
CA LEU A 132 -24.87 -9.78 7.49
C LEU A 132 -26.39 -9.65 7.67
N PHE A 133 -26.99 -8.56 7.17
CA PHE A 133 -28.42 -8.31 7.29
C PHE A 133 -29.30 -9.29 6.52
N THR A 134 -28.88 -9.71 5.31
CA THR A 134 -29.58 -10.78 4.58
C THR A 134 -29.47 -12.11 5.32
N THR A 135 -28.27 -12.46 5.79
CA THR A 135 -28.05 -13.71 6.54
C THR A 135 -28.87 -13.76 7.84
N LEU A 136 -28.99 -12.65 8.56
CA LEU A 136 -29.84 -12.55 9.75
C LEU A 136 -31.33 -12.77 9.42
N LYS A 137 -31.83 -12.22 8.31
CA LYS A 137 -33.21 -12.46 7.86
C LYS A 137 -33.47 -13.94 7.56
N ASP A 138 -32.53 -14.62 6.92
CA ASP A 138 -32.65 -16.02 6.50
C ASP A 138 -32.62 -17.03 7.66
N LEU A 139 -32.16 -16.63 8.85
CA LEU A 139 -32.16 -17.47 10.07
C LEU A 139 -33.47 -17.40 10.89
N GLY A 140 -34.24 -16.31 10.77
CA GLY A 140 -35.47 -16.12 11.53
C GLY A 140 -35.29 -15.76 13.02
N TRP A 141 -36.22 -14.97 13.56
CA TRP A 141 -36.13 -14.35 14.89
C TRP A 141 -35.91 -15.33 16.05
N GLN A 142 -36.50 -16.52 16.00
CA GLN A 142 -36.36 -17.55 17.04
C GLN A 142 -34.91 -18.06 17.15
N GLN A 143 -34.25 -18.26 16.01
CA GLN A 143 -32.87 -18.76 15.93
C GLN A 143 -31.87 -17.67 16.34
N ILE A 144 -32.15 -16.41 15.97
CA ILE A 144 -31.31 -15.23 16.28
C ILE A 144 -31.03 -15.14 17.79
N GLN A 145 -32.05 -15.25 18.66
CA GLN A 145 -31.85 -15.12 20.11
C GLN A 145 -30.84 -16.13 20.67
N ASN A 146 -30.80 -17.35 20.13
CA ASN A 146 -29.87 -18.40 20.55
C ASN A 146 -28.42 -18.17 20.06
N VAL A 147 -28.23 -17.41 18.97
CA VAL A 147 -26.90 -17.17 18.36
C VAL A 147 -26.33 -15.78 18.62
N VAL A 148 -27.11 -14.82 19.12
CA VAL A 148 -26.65 -13.45 19.42
C VAL A 148 -25.43 -13.43 20.36
N GLY A 149 -25.39 -14.30 21.38
CA GLY A 149 -24.22 -14.40 22.27
C GLY A 149 -22.95 -14.81 21.53
N LEU A 150 -23.05 -15.79 20.63
CA LEU A 150 -21.94 -16.24 19.78
C LEU A 150 -21.50 -15.14 18.79
N GLN A 151 -22.45 -14.36 18.26
CA GLN A 151 -22.21 -13.26 17.34
C GLN A 151 -21.46 -12.09 17.98
N LEU A 152 -21.87 -11.70 19.19
CA LEU A 152 -21.15 -10.68 19.97
C LEU A 152 -19.75 -11.15 20.35
N PHE A 153 -19.60 -12.43 20.71
CA PHE A 153 -18.30 -13.03 21.01
C PHE A 153 -17.37 -13.08 19.80
N THR A 154 -17.84 -13.51 18.62
CA THR A 154 -17.02 -13.52 17.39
C THR A 154 -16.64 -12.11 16.94
N ALA A 155 -17.57 -11.15 16.97
CA ALA A 155 -17.27 -9.75 16.68
C ALA A 155 -16.23 -9.18 17.67
N GLY A 156 -16.38 -9.45 18.97
CA GLY A 156 -15.43 -9.05 20.02
C GLY A 156 -14.03 -9.64 19.81
N LEU A 157 -13.93 -10.92 19.47
CA LEU A 157 -12.65 -11.57 19.14
C LEU A 157 -11.98 -10.94 17.91
N VAL A 158 -12.75 -10.64 16.85
CA VAL A 158 -12.21 -10.00 15.64
C VAL A 158 -11.70 -8.60 15.95
N VAL A 159 -12.45 -7.79 16.72
CA VAL A 159 -12.01 -6.46 17.15
C VAL A 159 -10.78 -6.55 18.05
N ALA A 160 -10.73 -7.49 19.01
CA ALA A 160 -9.57 -7.68 19.89
C ALA A 160 -8.31 -8.11 19.10
N ALA A 161 -8.46 -9.01 18.13
CA ALA A 161 -7.37 -9.43 17.26
C ALA A 161 -6.85 -8.25 16.40
N LEU A 162 -7.75 -7.54 15.71
CA LEU A 162 -7.39 -6.37 14.90
C LEU A 162 -6.76 -5.25 15.73
N ASN A 163 -7.24 -5.01 16.94
CA ASN A 163 -6.68 -4.02 17.85
C ASN A 163 -5.29 -4.42 18.37
N THR A 164 -5.06 -5.71 18.64
CA THR A 164 -3.74 -6.23 19.00
C THR A 164 -2.76 -6.14 17.83
N SER A 165 -3.21 -6.43 16.60
CA SER A 165 -2.40 -6.23 15.40
C SER A 165 -2.09 -4.75 15.15
N TYR A 166 -3.06 -3.86 15.36
CA TYR A 166 -2.88 -2.41 15.22
C TYR A 166 -1.90 -1.85 16.26
N SER A 167 -2.09 -2.14 17.56
CA SER A 167 -1.16 -1.66 18.60
C SER A 167 0.25 -2.23 18.43
N THR A 168 0.38 -3.50 18.05
CA THR A 168 1.68 -4.09 17.70
C THR A 168 2.32 -3.40 16.49
N SER A 169 1.53 -3.01 15.49
CA SER A 169 2.02 -2.24 14.35
C SER A 169 2.45 -0.83 14.72
N GLU A 170 1.69 -0.14 15.58
CA GLU A 170 2.01 1.20 16.11
C GLU A 170 3.32 1.15 16.91
N HIS A 171 3.48 0.17 17.82
CA HIS A 171 4.74 -0.05 18.54
C HIS A 171 5.92 -0.45 17.65
N VAL A 172 5.68 -1.16 16.54
CA VAL A 172 6.73 -1.51 15.57
C VAL A 172 7.15 -0.29 14.73
N LEU A 173 6.21 0.50 14.21
CA LEU A 173 6.52 1.75 13.50
C LEU A 173 7.27 2.70 14.45
N THR A 174 6.76 2.87 15.67
CA THR A 174 7.41 3.66 16.72
C THR A 174 8.83 3.16 17.02
N ARG A 175 9.06 1.84 17.12
CA ARG A 175 10.42 1.31 17.33
C ARG A 175 11.34 1.42 16.12
N LEU A 176 10.81 1.51 14.90
CA LEU A 176 11.57 1.78 13.68
C LEU A 176 11.91 3.28 13.53
N ASP A 177 11.03 4.19 13.97
CA ASP A 177 11.26 5.64 13.96
C ASP A 177 12.22 6.11 15.08
N PHE A 178 12.20 5.47 16.26
CA PHE A 178 12.95 5.96 17.43
C PHE A 178 14.32 5.32 17.67
N ALA A 179 14.71 4.27 16.93
CA ALA A 179 15.96 3.54 17.15
C ALA A 179 16.88 3.55 15.91
N TYR A 180 17.57 4.68 15.70
CA TYR A 180 18.68 4.90 14.76
C TYR A 180 18.58 4.20 13.40
N GLN A 181 18.09 4.92 12.39
CA GLN A 181 18.20 4.50 11.00
C GLN A 181 19.60 4.88 10.48
N PRO A 182 20.52 3.92 10.26
CA PRO A 182 21.80 4.24 9.62
C PRO A 182 21.58 4.71 8.18
N PHE A 183 22.49 5.55 7.68
CA PHE A 183 22.55 5.84 6.25
C PHE A 183 22.71 4.53 5.45
N TYR A 184 21.95 4.41 4.37
CA TYR A 184 22.11 3.36 3.38
C TYR A 184 22.01 3.97 1.98
N GLU A 185 22.78 3.43 1.04
CA GLU A 185 22.69 3.85 -0.36
C GLU A 185 21.53 3.11 -1.06
N SER A 186 20.64 3.87 -1.69
CA SER A 186 19.49 3.31 -2.42
C SER A 186 19.94 2.72 -3.76
N GLN A 187 19.72 1.41 -3.97
CA GLN A 187 19.98 0.77 -5.26
C GLN A 187 18.97 1.25 -6.31
N ILE A 188 19.48 1.73 -7.45
CA ILE A 188 18.66 2.13 -8.60
C ILE A 188 18.64 0.95 -9.58
N ALA A 189 17.48 0.30 -9.73
CA ALA A 189 17.33 -0.92 -10.52
C ALA A 189 16.93 -0.67 -12.00
N THR A 190 16.74 0.59 -12.38
CA THR A 190 16.36 1.00 -13.75
C THR A 190 17.59 1.33 -14.57
N GLU A 191 17.64 0.87 -15.82
CA GLU A 191 18.68 1.27 -16.78
C GLU A 191 18.47 2.73 -17.22
N SER A 192 19.56 3.45 -17.48
CA SER A 192 19.49 4.86 -17.94
C SER A 192 19.23 4.96 -19.44
N SER A 193 18.26 5.79 -19.82
CA SER A 193 18.03 6.11 -21.24
C SER A 193 19.09 7.08 -21.79
N PRO A 194 19.29 7.15 -23.12
CA PRO A 194 20.18 8.13 -23.74
C PRO A 194 19.84 9.58 -23.39
N LEU A 195 18.55 9.90 -23.25
CA LEU A 195 18.07 11.19 -22.77
C LEU A 195 18.46 11.42 -21.31
N ALA A 196 18.23 10.46 -20.42
CA ALA A 196 18.60 10.57 -19.01
C ALA A 196 20.11 10.81 -18.82
N LEU A 197 20.95 10.07 -19.56
CA LEU A 197 22.40 10.24 -19.56
C LEU A 197 22.82 11.64 -20.03
N SER A 198 22.18 12.16 -21.08
CA SER A 198 22.52 13.47 -21.66
C SER A 198 22.06 14.62 -20.76
N LEU A 199 20.84 14.53 -20.24
CA LEU A 199 20.28 15.50 -19.29
C LEU A 199 21.07 15.50 -17.97
N ALA A 200 21.46 14.34 -17.42
CA ALA A 200 22.25 14.28 -16.19
C ALA A 200 23.64 14.91 -16.35
N LYS A 201 24.32 14.68 -17.50
CA LYS A 201 25.59 15.34 -17.83
C LYS A 201 25.44 16.85 -17.94
N HIS A 202 24.35 17.33 -18.54
CA HIS A 202 24.06 18.76 -18.63
C HIS A 202 23.74 19.38 -17.27
N LEU A 203 22.92 18.72 -16.46
CA LEU A 203 22.61 19.15 -15.09
C LEU A 203 23.90 19.29 -14.25
N HIS A 204 24.81 18.31 -14.32
CA HIS A 204 26.13 18.41 -13.70
C HIS A 204 26.98 19.56 -14.26
N SER A 205 27.01 19.77 -15.58
CA SER A 205 27.82 20.83 -16.20
C SER A 205 27.35 22.24 -15.84
N VAL A 206 26.05 22.44 -15.55
CA VAL A 206 25.50 23.71 -15.04
C VAL A 206 25.48 23.80 -13.50
N GLY A 207 26.01 22.79 -12.79
CA GLY A 207 26.05 22.74 -11.32
C GLY A 207 24.68 22.62 -10.66
N ALA A 208 23.72 21.98 -11.33
CA ALA A 208 22.36 21.74 -10.84
C ALA A 208 22.36 20.72 -9.70
N LYS A 209 21.94 21.14 -8.50
CA LYS A 209 21.98 20.30 -7.30
C LYS A 209 20.62 19.70 -6.99
N MET A 210 20.61 18.41 -6.65
CA MET A 210 19.45 17.72 -6.12
C MET A 210 19.64 17.47 -4.63
N TYR A 211 18.91 18.19 -3.78
CA TYR A 211 18.91 17.98 -2.35
C TYR A 211 17.89 16.91 -1.97
N GLY A 212 18.27 15.97 -1.09
CA GLY A 212 17.39 14.89 -0.65
C GLY A 212 17.87 14.21 0.62
N ALA A 213 17.17 13.12 0.98
CA ALA A 213 17.53 12.27 2.11
C ALA A 213 17.47 10.80 1.70
N PHE A 214 18.33 9.95 2.26
CA PHE A 214 18.42 8.54 1.82
C PHE A 214 17.11 7.74 1.96
N TRP A 215 16.27 8.07 2.95
CA TRP A 215 14.95 7.46 3.18
C TRP A 215 13.79 8.10 2.39
N CYS A 216 14.04 9.17 1.65
CA CYS A 216 13.01 9.91 0.93
C CYS A 216 12.55 9.13 -0.30
N THR A 217 11.34 8.57 -0.27
CA THR A 217 10.77 7.77 -1.37
C THR A 217 10.76 8.55 -2.68
N HIS A 218 10.32 9.82 -2.66
CA HIS A 218 10.30 10.68 -3.84
C HIS A 218 11.69 11.00 -4.41
N CYS A 219 12.72 11.00 -3.56
CA CYS A 219 14.11 11.17 -3.98
C CYS A 219 14.64 9.92 -4.67
N GLN A 220 14.21 8.73 -4.22
CA GLN A 220 14.50 7.46 -4.88
C GLN A 220 13.74 7.35 -6.21
N GLU A 221 12.48 7.77 -6.26
CA GLU A 221 11.66 7.84 -7.49
C GLU A 221 12.33 8.74 -8.55
N GLN A 222 12.73 9.96 -8.19
CA GLN A 222 13.47 10.86 -9.08
C GLN A 222 14.77 10.22 -9.62
N LYS A 223 15.55 9.53 -8.76
CA LYS A 223 16.76 8.82 -9.19
C LYS A 223 16.43 7.63 -10.11
N GLN A 224 15.33 6.92 -9.88
CA GLN A 224 14.87 5.83 -10.76
C GLN A 224 14.43 6.33 -12.15
N MET A 225 13.90 7.55 -12.27
CA MET A 225 13.61 8.16 -13.58
C MET A 225 14.88 8.34 -14.41
N PHE A 226 16.00 8.71 -13.78
CA PHE A 226 17.31 8.79 -14.42
C PHE A 226 17.96 7.43 -14.70
N GLY A 227 17.71 6.43 -13.84
CA GLY A 227 18.37 5.12 -13.93
C GLY A 227 19.80 5.13 -13.40
N GLU A 228 20.39 3.94 -13.28
CA GLU A 228 21.58 3.69 -12.46
C GLU A 228 22.82 4.51 -12.88
N GLU A 229 23.08 4.64 -14.18
CA GLU A 229 24.27 5.34 -14.68
C GLU A 229 24.12 6.86 -14.59
N ALA A 230 22.99 7.39 -15.05
CA ALA A 230 22.73 8.83 -15.06
C ALA A 230 22.52 9.38 -13.64
N ALA A 231 21.91 8.62 -12.73
CA ALA A 231 21.75 9.04 -11.33
C ALA A 231 23.10 9.22 -10.61
N LYS A 232 24.14 8.48 -11.00
CA LYS A 232 25.52 8.65 -10.49
C LYS A 232 26.22 9.91 -11.01
N MET A 233 25.68 10.54 -12.06
CA MET A 233 26.21 11.79 -12.63
C MET A 233 25.58 13.04 -12.01
N LEU A 234 24.51 12.91 -11.22
CA LEU A 234 23.81 14.04 -10.60
C LEU A 234 24.58 14.57 -9.38
N ASP A 235 24.61 15.90 -9.21
CA ASP A 235 25.11 16.55 -8.00
C ASP A 235 24.09 16.41 -6.85
N TYR A 236 23.93 15.19 -6.35
CA TYR A 236 23.05 14.86 -5.24
C TYR A 236 23.68 15.24 -3.89
N VAL A 237 22.99 16.09 -3.14
CA VAL A 237 23.37 16.47 -1.78
C VAL A 237 22.54 15.67 -0.78
N GLU A 238 23.18 14.69 -0.14
CA GLU A 238 22.59 13.95 0.98
C GLU A 238 22.50 14.85 2.21
N CYS A 239 21.28 15.12 2.66
CA CYS A 239 21.05 16.01 3.78
C CYS A 239 21.23 15.33 5.15
N PHE A 240 21.37 14.01 5.21
CA PHE A 240 21.52 13.27 6.46
C PHE A 240 22.51 12.09 6.33
N PRO A 241 23.79 12.37 6.02
CA PRO A 241 24.79 11.33 5.75
C PRO A 241 25.13 10.44 6.96
N ASP A 242 24.88 10.92 8.18
CA ASP A 242 25.15 10.19 9.44
C ASP A 242 23.96 9.33 9.92
N GLY A 243 22.89 9.19 9.12
CA GLY A 243 21.66 8.52 9.55
C GLY A 243 20.73 9.38 10.41
N ILE A 244 19.50 8.89 10.65
CA ILE A 244 18.54 9.54 11.56
C ILE A 244 18.55 8.87 12.92
N ARG A 245 18.58 9.69 13.97
CA ARG A 245 18.13 9.35 15.33
C ARG A 245 17.41 10.57 15.90
N LYS A 246 16.75 10.38 17.05
CA LYS A 246 16.12 11.49 17.78
C LYS A 246 17.15 12.61 18.03
N GLY A 247 16.89 13.79 17.49
CA GLY A 247 17.78 14.96 17.60
C GLY A 247 18.89 15.05 16.55
N THR A 248 18.91 14.18 15.53
CA THR A 248 19.76 14.40 14.33
C THR A 248 19.46 15.78 13.74
N LYS A 249 20.53 16.52 13.45
CA LYS A 249 20.46 17.76 12.68
C LYS A 249 20.76 17.46 11.22
N MET A 250 20.10 18.17 10.33
CA MET A 250 20.39 18.13 8.90
C MET A 250 21.80 18.66 8.62
N ALA A 251 22.44 18.13 7.58
CA ALA A 251 23.76 18.57 7.12
C ALA A 251 23.74 20.07 6.77
N LYS A 252 24.83 20.76 7.12
CA LYS A 252 24.92 22.23 6.99
C LYS A 252 24.64 22.73 5.55
N ALA A 253 25.12 21.99 4.56
CA ALA A 253 24.88 22.30 3.14
C ALA A 253 23.39 22.36 2.75
N CYS A 254 22.52 21.68 3.50
CA CYS A 254 21.07 21.70 3.31
C CYS A 254 20.35 22.69 4.26
N SER A 255 20.84 22.89 5.49
CA SER A 255 20.24 23.88 6.40
C SER A 255 20.41 25.30 5.88
N ASP A 256 21.59 25.57 5.32
CA ASP A 256 21.95 26.89 4.78
C ASP A 256 21.25 27.15 3.42
N ALA A 257 20.71 26.11 2.79
CA ALA A 257 19.96 26.19 1.52
C ALA A 257 18.46 26.48 1.71
N GLY A 258 17.94 26.51 2.95
CA GLY A 258 16.55 26.92 3.23
C GLY A 258 15.46 26.01 2.65
N LEU A 259 15.73 24.70 2.55
CA LEU A 259 14.86 23.73 1.89
C LEU A 259 13.50 23.56 2.61
N GLU A 260 12.41 23.56 1.85
CA GLU A 260 11.05 23.32 2.36
C GLU A 260 10.69 21.82 2.44
N GLY A 261 11.37 20.97 1.66
CA GLY A 261 11.09 19.54 1.58
C GLY A 261 12.11 18.78 0.74
N PHE A 262 11.77 17.54 0.35
CA PHE A 262 12.62 16.70 -0.50
C PHE A 262 11.80 15.93 -1.55
N PRO A 263 12.36 15.66 -2.74
CA PRO A 263 13.60 16.27 -3.24
C PRO A 263 13.40 17.77 -3.50
N THR A 264 14.48 18.54 -3.50
CA THR A 264 14.47 19.94 -3.96
C THR A 264 15.63 20.14 -4.91
N TRP A 265 15.35 20.67 -6.10
CA TRP A 265 16.36 21.00 -7.10
C TRP A 265 16.72 22.48 -7.02
N VAL A 266 18.02 22.78 -7.13
CA VAL A 266 18.54 24.15 -7.29
C VAL A 266 19.30 24.20 -8.61
N ILE A 267 18.73 24.91 -9.59
CA ILE A 267 19.19 24.93 -10.99
C ILE A 267 19.25 26.38 -11.45
N ASN A 268 20.44 26.89 -11.81
CA ASN A 268 20.62 28.28 -12.25
C ASN A 268 20.01 29.33 -11.29
N GLY A 269 19.99 29.06 -9.98
CA GLY A 269 19.38 29.90 -8.96
C GLY A 269 17.86 29.77 -8.80
N LYS A 270 17.17 29.02 -9.68
CA LYS A 270 15.77 28.60 -9.48
C LYS A 270 15.71 27.46 -8.46
N VAL A 271 14.69 27.46 -7.61
CA VAL A 271 14.39 26.38 -6.66
C VAL A 271 13.12 25.67 -7.12
N LEU A 272 13.17 24.34 -7.27
CA LEU A 272 12.04 23.50 -7.66
C LEU A 272 11.82 22.44 -6.57
N ASN A 273 10.60 22.39 -6.02
CA ASN A 273 10.25 21.49 -4.92
C ASN A 273 9.52 20.24 -5.42
N GLY A 274 9.89 19.08 -4.90
CA GLY A 274 9.31 17.78 -5.27
C GLY A 274 9.94 17.17 -6.52
N ILE A 275 9.39 16.02 -6.94
CA ILE A 275 9.81 15.34 -8.19
C ILE A 275 9.56 16.27 -9.37
N GLN A 276 10.52 16.33 -10.28
CA GLN A 276 10.46 17.08 -11.54
C GLN A 276 10.54 16.11 -12.71
N ASP A 277 9.73 16.32 -13.74
CA ASP A 277 9.85 15.62 -15.01
C ASP A 277 11.07 16.11 -15.80
N PHE A 278 11.56 15.30 -16.73
CA PHE A 278 12.71 15.66 -17.57
C PHE A 278 12.50 16.95 -18.36
N THR A 279 11.26 17.27 -18.74
CA THR A 279 10.90 18.54 -19.38
C THR A 279 11.15 19.74 -18.49
N GLU A 280 10.76 19.66 -17.22
CA GLU A 280 10.90 20.74 -16.23
C GLU A 280 12.38 20.94 -15.86
N LEU A 281 13.12 19.84 -15.69
CA LEU A 281 14.57 19.87 -15.46
C LEU A 281 15.33 20.42 -16.68
N ALA A 282 14.90 20.10 -17.90
CA ALA A 282 15.49 20.63 -19.12
C ALA A 282 15.24 22.14 -19.26
N GLU A 283 13.99 22.60 -19.07
CA GLU A 283 13.65 24.03 -19.13
C GLU A 283 14.39 24.84 -18.05
N ALA A 284 14.50 24.32 -16.83
CA ALA A 284 15.23 24.98 -15.76
C ALA A 284 16.74 25.05 -15.98
N SER A 285 17.32 24.04 -16.63
CA SER A 285 18.77 23.94 -16.92
C SER A 285 19.19 24.52 -18.26
N GLY A 286 18.24 24.83 -19.16
CA GLY A 286 18.52 25.26 -20.54
C GLY A 286 18.97 24.11 -21.45
N PHE A 287 18.59 22.87 -21.14
CA PHE A 287 18.85 21.70 -21.99
C PHE A 287 17.88 21.64 -23.17
N LEU A 288 18.37 21.32 -24.37
CA LEU A 288 17.56 21.17 -25.57
C LEU A 288 17.07 19.71 -25.70
N LEU A 289 15.76 19.51 -25.68
CA LEU A 289 15.11 18.19 -25.79
C LEU A 289 14.89 17.72 -27.23
N GLU A 290 15.08 18.60 -28.20
CA GLU A 290 14.73 18.40 -29.61
C GLU A 290 15.49 17.21 -30.23
N ASP A 291 16.70 16.93 -29.76
CA ASP A 291 17.53 15.78 -30.17
C ASP A 291 17.00 14.41 -29.70
N PHE A 292 15.98 14.38 -28.82
CA PHE A 292 15.48 13.15 -28.16
C PHE A 292 13.97 12.93 -28.28
N GLN A 293 13.24 13.72 -29.07
CA GLN A 293 11.83 13.44 -29.35
C GLN A 293 11.69 12.23 -30.29
N PRO A 294 10.79 11.27 -30.00
CA PRO A 294 10.43 10.24 -30.97
C PRO A 294 9.70 10.89 -32.16
N SER A 295 10.13 10.52 -33.38
CA SER A 295 9.48 10.89 -34.64
C SER A 295 8.28 10.01 -35.00
#